data_AF-A0AAE1A733-F1
#
_entry.id   AF-A0AAE1A733-F1
#
_cell.length_a   1.000
_cell.length_b   1.000
_cell.length_c   1.000
_cell.angle_alpha   90.00
_cell.angle_beta   90.00
_cell.angle_gamma   90.00
#
_symmetry.space_group_name_H-M   'P 1'
#
loop_
_entity.id
_entity.type
_entity.pdbx_description
1 polymer ?
#
loop_
_entity_poly.entity_id
_entity_poly.type
_entity_poly.pdbx_seq_one_letter_code
_entity_poly.pdbx_strand_id
1 'polypeptide(L)'
;MAMEIILKAAEDSAGPANLGGGCYMPPLKAFMDDTTIICSKEDETRRMLERLDVLMAWCRMKFKPKKSRSLSVRKGKIDATTTFTVASQQIPTVSQEPVKSLGRWYDSSMKDTKRGQETVELATEGLLAINRCGLQGKLKVWCLQFMLIPKLLWPLLVYEICSTTVEAIEAKINKFTRRWLGVPPGLTDVAMYCRKAKLRLPLKSILEEYSHGTEGR
;
A
#
# COMPACT_ATOMS: atom_id res chain seq x y z
N MET A 1 -12.50 -18.45 -6.62
CA MET A 1 -12.86 -19.11 -7.89
C MET A 1 -14.14 -18.55 -8.50
N ALA A 2 -15.28 -18.48 -7.79
CA ALA A 2 -16.52 -17.93 -8.36
C ALA A 2 -16.39 -16.47 -8.86
N MET A 3 -15.80 -15.57 -8.07
CA MET A 3 -15.63 -14.17 -8.46
C MET A 3 -14.74 -14.01 -9.70
N GLU A 4 -13.69 -14.80 -9.81
CA GLU A 4 -12.77 -14.75 -10.96
C GLU A 4 -13.47 -15.16 -12.27
N ILE A 5 -14.37 -16.14 -12.22
CA ILE A 5 -15.18 -16.57 -13.38
C ILE A 5 -16.10 -15.43 -13.83
N ILE A 6 -16.75 -14.74 -12.88
CA ILE A 6 -17.62 -13.60 -13.15
C ILE A 6 -16.83 -12.47 -13.84
N LEU A 7 -15.63 -12.18 -13.33
CA LEU A 7 -14.80 -11.11 -13.87
C LEU A 7 -14.28 -11.42 -15.27
N LYS A 8 -13.84 -12.67 -15.52
CA LYS A 8 -13.45 -13.10 -16.88
C LYS A 8 -14.59 -12.94 -17.88
N ALA A 9 -15.84 -13.20 -17.49
CA ALA A 9 -17.00 -13.01 -18.35
C ALA A 9 -17.35 -11.53 -18.64
N ALA A 10 -16.74 -10.58 -17.92
CA ALA A 10 -16.84 -9.15 -18.14
C ALA A 10 -15.59 -8.56 -18.82
N GLU A 11 -14.47 -9.28 -18.86
CA GLU A 11 -13.16 -8.77 -19.30
C GLU A 11 -13.20 -8.29 -20.76
N ASP A 12 -13.92 -8.98 -21.63
CA ASP A 12 -14.10 -8.61 -23.05
C ASP A 12 -14.84 -7.26 -23.26
N SER A 13 -15.41 -6.67 -22.20
CA SER A 13 -16.16 -5.41 -22.29
C SER A 13 -15.27 -4.17 -22.36
N ALA A 14 -13.98 -4.30 -22.04
CA ALA A 14 -12.99 -3.22 -22.19
C ALA A 14 -11.63 -3.77 -22.63
N GLY A 15 -10.90 -2.97 -23.39
CA GLY A 15 -9.50 -3.30 -23.70
C GLY A 15 -8.59 -3.10 -22.48
N PRO A 16 -7.35 -3.61 -22.53
CA PRO A 16 -6.36 -3.35 -21.50
C PRO A 16 -6.10 -1.84 -21.39
N ALA A 17 -6.03 -1.33 -20.15
CA ALA A 17 -5.75 0.07 -19.91
C ALA A 17 -4.28 0.37 -20.20
N ASN A 18 -4.05 1.33 -21.10
CA ASN A 18 -2.71 1.84 -21.37
C ASN A 18 -2.31 2.85 -20.29
N LEU A 19 -1.26 2.54 -19.54
CA LEU A 19 -0.72 3.40 -18.47
C LEU A 19 0.40 4.32 -18.96
N GLY A 20 0.78 4.23 -20.24
CA GLY A 20 1.94 4.89 -20.83
C GLY A 20 3.20 4.03 -20.74
N GLY A 21 4.23 4.40 -21.50
CA GLY A 21 5.55 3.75 -21.42
C GLY A 21 5.57 2.26 -21.83
N GLY A 22 4.61 1.82 -22.65
CA GLY A 22 4.46 0.41 -23.03
C GLY A 22 3.84 -0.49 -21.95
N CYS A 23 3.42 0.09 -20.82
CA CYS A 23 2.79 -0.64 -19.73
C CYS A 23 1.28 -0.71 -19.91
N TYR A 24 0.73 -1.93 -19.82
CA TYR A 24 -0.70 -2.20 -19.91
C TYR A 24 -1.17 -2.91 -18.64
N MET A 25 -2.35 -2.54 -18.14
CA MET A 25 -3.01 -3.28 -17.07
C MET A 25 -4.29 -3.96 -17.59
N PRO A 26 -4.60 -5.18 -17.08
CA PRO A 26 -5.90 -5.78 -17.34
C PRO A 26 -7.00 -4.87 -16.81
N PRO A 27 -8.14 -4.79 -17.49
CA PRO A 27 -9.18 -3.83 -17.15
C PRO A 27 -9.91 -4.17 -15.86
N LEU A 28 -9.82 -5.42 -15.41
CA LEU A 28 -10.39 -5.91 -14.16
C LEU A 28 -9.33 -6.53 -13.28
N LYS A 29 -9.36 -6.15 -12.01
CA LYS A 29 -8.63 -6.81 -10.93
C LYS A 29 -9.59 -7.04 -9.77
N ALA A 30 -9.38 -8.10 -9.02
CA ALA A 30 -10.15 -8.32 -7.80
C ALA A 30 -9.33 -8.96 -6.71
N PHE A 31 -9.76 -8.69 -5.49
CA PHE A 31 -9.29 -9.32 -4.28
C PHE A 31 -10.50 -9.60 -3.40
N MET A 32 -10.80 -10.90 -3.21
CA MET A 32 -12.03 -11.33 -2.52
C MET A 32 -13.29 -10.75 -3.21
N ASP A 33 -14.07 -9.91 -2.53
CA ASP A 33 -15.26 -9.22 -3.04
C ASP A 33 -14.96 -7.85 -3.66
N ASP A 34 -13.79 -7.26 -3.36
CA ASP A 34 -13.38 -5.98 -3.91
C ASP A 34 -12.96 -6.13 -5.36
N THR A 35 -13.58 -5.35 -6.24
CA THR A 35 -13.27 -5.30 -7.67
C THR A 35 -12.78 -3.90 -8.05
N THR A 36 -11.69 -3.85 -8.81
CA THR A 36 -11.12 -2.62 -9.36
C THR A 36 -11.22 -2.67 -10.87
N ILE A 37 -11.82 -1.62 -11.43
CA ILE A 37 -11.93 -1.40 -12.88
C ILE A 37 -10.92 -0.32 -13.27
N ILE A 38 -10.11 -0.60 -14.29
CA ILE A 38 -9.14 0.36 -14.85
C ILE A 38 -9.36 0.37 -16.36
N CYS A 39 -9.85 1.47 -16.91
CA CYS A 39 -10.04 1.62 -18.35
C CYS A 39 -9.47 2.96 -18.83
N SER A 40 -9.09 3.02 -20.11
CA SER A 40 -8.55 4.25 -20.70
C SER A 40 -9.63 5.24 -21.14
N LYS A 41 -10.87 4.79 -21.34
CA LYS A 41 -12.00 5.62 -21.79
C LYS A 41 -13.21 5.50 -20.87
N GLU A 42 -13.96 6.59 -20.77
CA GLU A 42 -15.20 6.65 -19.98
C GLU A 42 -16.26 5.65 -20.47
N ASP A 43 -16.46 5.54 -21.79
CA ASP A 43 -17.45 4.65 -22.38
C ASP A 43 -17.15 3.17 -22.12
N GLU A 44 -15.87 2.79 -22.11
CA GLU A 44 -15.42 1.43 -21.79
C GLU A 44 -15.74 1.09 -20.33
N THR A 45 -15.47 2.02 -19.40
CA THR A 45 -15.82 1.85 -17.98
C THR A 45 -17.32 1.70 -17.79
N ARG A 46 -18.15 2.49 -18.49
CA ARG A 46 -19.62 2.39 -18.39
C ARG A 46 -20.13 1.04 -18.87
N ARG A 47 -19.71 0.59 -20.06
CA ARG A 47 -20.06 -0.74 -20.59
C ARG A 47 -19.64 -1.87 -19.66
N MET A 48 -18.45 -1.76 -19.07
CA MET A 48 -17.95 -2.74 -18.11
C MET A 48 -18.78 -2.77 -16.82
N LEU A 49 -19.15 -1.62 -16.27
CA LEU A 49 -20.04 -1.53 -15.11
C LEU A 49 -21.42 -2.12 -15.40
N GLU A 50 -22.01 -1.82 -16.55
CA GLU A 50 -23.30 -2.38 -17.00
C GLU A 50 -23.22 -3.91 -17.12
N ARG A 51 -22.17 -4.43 -17.75
CA ARG A 51 -21.94 -5.88 -17.88
C ARG A 51 -21.79 -6.55 -16.51
N LEU A 52 -21.02 -5.95 -15.61
CA LEU A 52 -20.83 -6.46 -14.26
C LEU A 52 -22.14 -6.45 -13.47
N ASP A 53 -22.98 -5.43 -13.60
CA ASP A 53 -24.27 -5.37 -12.90
C ASP A 53 -25.20 -6.51 -13.35
N VAL A 54 -25.22 -6.83 -14.65
CA VAL A 54 -25.97 -7.98 -15.19
C VAL A 54 -25.43 -9.29 -14.63
N LEU A 55 -24.11 -9.51 -14.67
CA LEU A 55 -23.51 -10.76 -14.18
C LEU A 55 -23.71 -10.94 -12.67
N MET A 56 -23.56 -9.87 -11.88
CA MET A 56 -23.79 -9.91 -10.44
C MET A 56 -25.25 -10.22 -10.12
N ALA A 57 -26.20 -9.64 -10.87
CA ALA A 57 -27.62 -9.98 -10.73
C ALA A 57 -27.89 -11.47 -11.02
N TRP A 58 -27.27 -12.05 -12.04
CA TRP A 58 -27.36 -13.50 -12.32
C TRP A 58 -26.83 -14.34 -11.16
N CYS A 59 -25.76 -13.90 -10.51
CA CYS A 59 -25.20 -14.53 -9.33
C CYS A 59 -25.97 -14.23 -8.03
N ARG A 60 -27.10 -13.51 -8.09
CA ARG A 60 -27.89 -13.04 -6.93
C ARG A 60 -27.07 -12.15 -5.98
N MET A 61 -26.11 -11.42 -6.52
CA MET A 61 -25.27 -10.45 -5.82
C MET A 61 -25.60 -9.02 -6.26
N LYS A 62 -25.17 -8.03 -5.49
CA LYS A 62 -25.37 -6.61 -5.80
C LYS A 62 -24.18 -5.79 -5.33
N PHE A 63 -23.70 -4.88 -6.18
CA PHE A 63 -22.73 -3.88 -5.75
C PHE A 63 -23.32 -2.93 -4.71
N LYS A 64 -22.45 -2.37 -3.85
CA LYS A 64 -22.83 -1.37 -2.86
C LYS A 64 -22.24 -0.02 -3.27
N PRO A 65 -23.00 0.85 -3.97
CA PRO A 65 -22.52 2.14 -4.47
C PRO A 65 -21.86 3.00 -3.38
N LYS A 66 -22.41 2.99 -2.16
CA LYS A 66 -21.84 3.70 -1.00
C LYS A 66 -20.46 3.21 -0.57
N LYS A 67 -20.06 1.98 -0.93
CA LYS A 67 -18.72 1.42 -0.68
C LYS A 67 -17.80 1.51 -1.90
N SER A 68 -18.33 1.81 -3.09
CA SER A 68 -17.57 1.96 -4.32
C SER A 68 -17.08 3.39 -4.47
N ARG A 69 -15.91 3.61 -5.06
CA ARG A 69 -15.46 4.95 -5.48
C ARG A 69 -14.99 4.95 -6.91
N SER A 70 -15.16 6.09 -7.57
CA SER A 70 -14.61 6.34 -8.89
C SER A 70 -13.57 7.45 -8.88
N LEU A 71 -12.57 7.29 -9.74
CA LEU A 71 -11.56 8.31 -10.00
C LEU A 71 -11.39 8.40 -11.52
N SER A 72 -11.52 9.62 -12.05
CA SER A 72 -11.26 9.92 -13.45
C SER A 72 -10.10 10.89 -13.55
N VAL A 73 -9.17 10.63 -14.46
CA VAL A 73 -7.99 11.46 -14.68
C VAL A 73 -7.95 11.86 -16.15
N ARG A 74 -7.89 13.18 -16.40
CA ARG A 74 -7.83 13.76 -17.75
C ARG A 74 -6.63 14.69 -17.82
N LYS A 75 -5.70 14.44 -18.75
CA LYS A 75 -4.46 15.22 -18.94
C LYS A 75 -3.67 15.43 -17.62
N GLY A 76 -3.56 14.35 -16.81
CA GLY A 76 -2.82 14.36 -15.55
C GLY A 76 -3.51 15.09 -14.39
N LYS A 77 -4.76 15.55 -14.56
CA LYS A 77 -5.56 16.18 -13.51
C LYS A 77 -6.80 15.36 -13.19
N ILE A 78 -7.24 15.41 -11.95
CA ILE A 78 -8.48 14.76 -11.52
C ILE A 78 -9.66 15.46 -12.21
N ASP A 79 -10.48 14.67 -12.88
CA ASP A 79 -11.72 15.11 -13.51
C ASP A 79 -12.89 14.76 -12.59
N ALA A 80 -13.41 15.76 -11.89
CA ALA A 80 -14.54 15.59 -10.97
C ALA A 80 -15.90 15.58 -11.69
N THR A 81 -15.94 15.88 -12.99
CA THR A 81 -17.20 15.95 -13.77
C THR A 81 -17.65 14.58 -14.25
N THR A 82 -16.69 13.69 -14.51
CA THR A 82 -16.96 12.33 -14.96
C THR A 82 -17.48 11.51 -13.79
N THR A 83 -18.68 10.96 -13.95
CA THR A 83 -19.36 10.16 -12.92
C THR A 83 -19.85 8.84 -13.51
N PHE A 84 -19.92 7.84 -12.66
CA PHE A 84 -20.34 6.49 -13.02
C PHE A 84 -21.47 6.02 -12.13
N THR A 85 -22.26 5.09 -12.65
CA THR A 85 -23.39 4.49 -11.94
C THR A 85 -23.22 2.98 -11.86
N VAL A 86 -23.70 2.39 -10.77
CA VAL A 86 -23.82 0.93 -10.61
C VAL A 86 -25.08 0.64 -9.82
N ALA A 87 -25.82 -0.42 -10.17
CA ALA A 87 -27.10 -0.74 -9.56
C ALA A 87 -28.07 0.46 -9.52
N SER A 88 -28.11 1.22 -10.63
CA SER A 88 -28.91 2.44 -10.82
C SER A 88 -28.64 3.58 -9.82
N GLN A 89 -27.50 3.57 -9.12
CA GLN A 89 -27.09 4.64 -8.21
C GLN A 89 -25.72 5.19 -8.62
N GLN A 90 -25.51 6.48 -8.39
CA GLN A 90 -24.24 7.14 -8.64
C GLN A 90 -23.17 6.67 -7.64
N ILE A 91 -21.98 6.38 -8.16
CA ILE A 91 -20.79 6.07 -7.37
C ILE A 91 -20.16 7.40 -6.92
N PRO A 92 -19.91 7.62 -5.62
CA PRO A 92 -19.19 8.80 -5.14
C PRO A 92 -17.77 8.85 -5.70
N THR A 93 -17.30 10.04 -6.04
CA THR A 93 -15.91 10.23 -6.48
C THR A 93 -14.95 10.19 -5.30
N VAL A 94 -13.70 9.80 -5.54
CA VAL A 94 -12.63 9.82 -4.51
C VAL A 94 -12.42 11.23 -3.93
N SER A 95 -12.66 12.28 -4.73
CA SER A 95 -12.55 13.67 -4.28
C SER A 95 -13.65 14.07 -3.28
N GLN A 96 -14.84 13.49 -3.40
CA GLN A 96 -15.94 13.71 -2.46
C GLN A 96 -15.74 12.87 -1.20
N GLU A 97 -15.39 11.60 -1.38
CA GLU A 97 -15.24 10.64 -0.30
C GLU A 97 -13.99 9.78 -0.52
N PRO A 98 -12.87 10.05 0.18
CA PRO A 98 -11.66 9.24 0.12
C PRO A 98 -11.94 7.77 0.47
N VAL A 99 -11.17 6.85 -0.10
CA VAL A 99 -11.32 5.41 0.12
C VAL A 99 -10.01 4.74 0.47
N LYS A 100 -10.11 3.73 1.33
CA LYS A 100 -9.01 2.82 1.63
C LYS A 100 -9.22 1.52 0.87
N SER A 101 -8.28 1.16 -0.01
CA SER A 101 -8.27 -0.11 -0.75
C SER A 101 -6.95 -0.85 -0.49
N LEU A 102 -7.02 -2.11 -0.08
CA LEU A 102 -5.87 -2.98 0.24
C LEU A 102 -4.82 -2.32 1.15
N GLY A 103 -5.26 -1.52 2.12
CA GLY A 103 -4.37 -0.81 3.04
C GLY A 103 -3.94 0.59 2.57
N ARG A 104 -4.11 0.93 1.30
CA ARG A 104 -3.75 2.23 0.71
C ARG A 104 -4.92 3.19 0.73
N TRP A 105 -4.66 4.43 1.13
CA TRP A 105 -5.62 5.51 1.01
C TRP A 105 -5.51 6.19 -0.36
N TYR A 106 -6.65 6.44 -0.98
CA TYR A 106 -6.81 7.23 -2.19
C TYR A 106 -7.65 8.46 -1.85
N ASP A 107 -7.10 9.64 -2.13
CA ASP A 107 -7.74 10.93 -1.92
C ASP A 107 -7.46 11.86 -3.11
N SER A 108 -8.04 13.06 -3.09
CA SER A 108 -7.89 14.04 -4.18
C SER A 108 -6.48 14.60 -4.34
N SER A 109 -5.59 14.39 -3.37
CA SER A 109 -4.21 14.89 -3.47
C SER A 109 -3.35 14.02 -4.38
N MET A 110 -3.67 12.72 -4.48
CA MET A 110 -2.89 11.70 -5.19
C MET A 110 -1.40 11.72 -4.80
N LYS A 111 -1.08 12.15 -3.57
CA LYS A 111 0.29 12.27 -3.05
C LYS A 111 0.45 11.46 -1.77
N ASP A 112 1.60 10.80 -1.66
CA ASP A 112 1.94 9.99 -0.49
C ASP A 112 2.77 10.75 0.57
N THR A 113 3.07 12.03 0.37
CA THR A 113 3.96 12.81 1.26
C THR A 113 3.51 12.79 2.72
N LYS A 114 2.20 12.93 2.96
CA LYS A 114 1.62 12.85 4.31
C LYS A 114 1.81 11.46 4.93
N ARG A 115 1.74 10.40 4.12
CA ARG A 115 1.88 9.00 4.56
C ARG A 115 3.31 8.68 4.94
N GLY A 116 4.29 9.28 4.25
CA GLY A 116 5.69 9.26 4.67
C GLY A 116 5.87 9.85 6.07
N GLN A 117 5.30 11.02 6.35
CA GLN A 117 5.37 11.67 7.67
C GLN A 117 4.71 10.81 8.76
N GLU A 118 3.50 10.31 8.53
CA GLU A 118 2.79 9.40 9.44
C GLU A 118 3.60 8.12 9.73
N THR A 119 4.35 7.61 8.75
CA THR A 119 5.21 6.43 8.92
C THR A 119 6.43 6.74 9.82
N VAL A 120 7.02 7.93 9.70
CA VAL A 120 8.11 8.39 10.57
C VAL A 120 7.62 8.59 12.02
N GLU A 121 6.43 9.15 12.18
CA GLU A 121 5.77 9.30 13.49
C GLU A 121 5.50 7.93 14.10
N LEU A 122 4.90 7.00 13.35
CA LEU A 122 4.65 5.63 13.79
C LEU A 122 5.93 4.92 14.25
N ALA A 123 7.04 5.08 13.51
CA ALA A 123 8.33 4.53 13.91
C ALA A 123 8.83 5.16 15.22
N THR A 124 8.72 6.49 15.33
CA THR A 124 9.19 7.23 16.52
C THR A 124 8.39 6.85 17.76
N GLU A 125 7.06 6.81 17.66
CA GLU A 125 6.18 6.40 18.76
C GLU A 125 6.40 4.94 19.16
N GLY A 126 6.53 4.05 18.18
CA GLY A 126 6.82 2.64 18.43
C GLY A 126 8.14 2.44 19.17
N LEU A 127 9.21 3.13 18.76
CA LEU A 127 10.50 3.09 19.44
C LEU A 127 10.41 3.64 20.87
N LEU A 128 9.71 4.76 21.08
CA LEU A 128 9.52 5.33 22.41
C LEU A 128 8.68 4.41 23.31
N ALA A 129 7.65 3.76 22.78
CA ALA A 129 6.86 2.78 23.51
C ALA A 129 7.74 1.61 23.98
N ILE A 130 8.49 0.98 23.08
CA ILE A 130 9.42 -0.12 23.41
C ILE A 130 10.46 0.35 24.42
N ASN A 131 10.99 1.57 24.25
CA ASN A 131 12.01 2.09 25.15
C ASN A 131 11.49 2.26 26.58
N ARG A 132 10.24 2.70 26.74
CA ARG A 132 9.58 2.90 28.04
C ARG A 132 9.16 1.60 28.72
N CYS A 133 9.06 0.50 27.98
CA CYS A 133 8.78 -0.81 28.58
C CYS A 133 9.88 -1.19 29.59
N GLY A 134 9.50 -1.83 30.70
CA GLY A 134 10.43 -2.38 31.70
C GLY A 134 11.19 -3.63 31.26
N LEU A 135 11.18 -3.95 29.96
CA LEU A 135 11.84 -5.13 29.39
C LEU A 135 13.37 -4.97 29.39
N GLN A 136 14.07 -6.10 29.47
CA GLN A 136 15.51 -6.15 29.23
C GLN A 136 15.85 -5.77 27.78
N GLY A 137 17.05 -5.26 27.55
CA GLY A 137 17.49 -4.75 26.25
C GLY A 137 17.33 -5.75 25.10
N LYS A 138 17.70 -7.02 25.31
CA LYS A 138 17.52 -8.09 24.31
C LYS A 138 16.05 -8.29 23.92
N LEU A 139 15.12 -8.20 24.87
CA LEU A 139 13.69 -8.33 24.62
C LEU A 139 13.12 -7.09 23.92
N LYS A 140 13.65 -5.89 24.18
CA LYS A 140 13.30 -4.68 23.42
C LYS A 140 13.69 -4.80 21.95
N VAL A 141 14.88 -5.33 21.69
CA VAL A 141 15.35 -5.62 20.33
C VAL A 141 14.47 -6.68 19.66
N TRP A 142 14.04 -7.70 20.40
CA TRP A 142 13.07 -8.67 19.91
C TRP A 142 11.74 -8.00 19.51
N CYS A 143 11.16 -7.13 20.35
CA CYS A 143 9.95 -6.37 20.00
C CYS A 143 10.15 -5.49 18.77
N LEU A 144 11.32 -4.85 18.63
CA LEU A 144 11.65 -4.09 17.44
C LEU A 144 11.61 -4.97 16.19
N GLN A 145 12.31 -6.10 16.20
CA GLN A 145 12.48 -6.97 15.04
C GLN A 145 11.19 -7.69 14.63
N PHE A 146 10.38 -8.14 15.59
CA PHE A 146 9.23 -9.00 15.33
C PHE A 146 7.87 -8.31 15.48
N MET A 147 7.83 -7.07 15.98
CA MET A 147 6.58 -6.30 16.08
C MET A 147 6.67 -4.99 15.31
N LEU A 148 7.64 -4.14 15.64
CA LEU A 148 7.69 -2.78 15.07
C LEU A 148 8.12 -2.78 13.60
N ILE A 149 9.21 -3.47 13.24
CA ILE A 149 9.68 -3.52 11.86
C ILE A 149 8.60 -4.09 10.92
N PRO A 150 7.96 -5.25 11.20
CA PRO A 150 6.86 -5.76 10.38
C PRO A 150 5.70 -4.77 10.22
N LYS A 151 5.36 -4.04 11.30
CA LYS A 151 4.33 -3.00 11.27
C LYS A 151 4.72 -1.81 10.38
N LEU A 152 6.00 -1.44 10.33
CA LEU A 152 6.52 -0.36 9.48
C LEU A 152 6.71 -0.80 8.02
N LEU A 153 7.00 -2.07 7.77
CA LEU A 153 7.16 -2.58 6.40
C LEU A 153 5.85 -2.49 5.60
N TRP A 154 4.68 -2.61 6.25
CA TRP A 154 3.40 -2.48 5.56
C TRP A 154 3.18 -1.10 4.90
N PRO A 155 3.25 0.04 5.60
CA PRO A 155 3.12 1.36 4.94
C PRO A 155 4.25 1.63 3.94
N LEU A 156 5.47 1.13 4.18
CA LEU A 156 6.57 1.23 3.20
C LEU A 156 6.29 0.39 1.93
N LEU A 157 5.60 -0.74 2.06
CA LEU A 157 5.18 -1.55 0.92
C LEU A 157 4.03 -0.91 0.13
N VAL A 158 3.10 -0.26 0.84
CA VAL A 158 1.87 0.21 0.22
C VAL A 158 2.02 1.60 -0.39
N TYR A 159 2.87 2.45 0.16
CA TYR A 159 3.07 3.83 -0.30
C TYR A 159 4.40 4.01 -1.04
N GLU A 160 4.50 5.09 -1.81
CA GLU A 160 5.75 5.55 -2.42
C GLU A 160 6.44 6.51 -1.46
N ILE A 161 7.33 5.96 -0.63
CA ILE A 161 8.08 6.73 0.37
C ILE A 161 9.53 6.83 -0.09
N CYS A 162 10.10 8.04 -0.10
CA CYS A 162 11.49 8.23 -0.53
C CYS A 162 12.47 7.43 0.34
N SER A 163 13.48 6.80 -0.25
CA SER A 163 14.49 6.01 0.48
C SER A 163 15.20 6.81 1.59
N THR A 164 15.42 8.11 1.37
CA THR A 164 15.98 9.03 2.38
C THR A 164 15.14 9.10 3.66
N THR A 165 13.83 8.94 3.55
CA THR A 165 12.93 8.88 4.72
C THR A 165 13.10 7.56 5.47
N VAL A 166 13.28 6.46 4.74
CA VAL A 166 13.53 5.13 5.32
C VAL A 166 14.89 5.08 6.01
N GLU A 167 15.92 5.66 5.40
CA GLU A 167 17.25 5.83 6.01
C GLU A 167 17.18 6.62 7.33
N ALA A 168 16.38 7.70 7.37
CA ALA A 168 16.18 8.47 8.60
C ALA A 168 15.47 7.65 9.69
N ILE A 169 14.53 6.78 9.32
CA ILE A 169 13.88 5.83 10.24
C ILE A 169 14.92 4.82 10.76
N GLU A 170 15.73 4.24 9.87
CA GLU A 170 16.78 3.29 10.24
C GLU A 170 17.81 3.91 11.19
N ALA A 171 18.27 5.13 10.92
CA ALA A 171 19.19 5.84 11.80
C ALA A 171 18.65 5.98 13.24
N LYS A 172 17.34 6.26 13.39
CA LYS A 172 16.67 6.27 14.69
C LYS A 172 16.64 4.88 15.31
N ILE A 173 16.26 3.85 14.55
CA ILE A 173 16.24 2.46 15.00
C ILE A 173 17.63 2.03 15.50
N ASN A 174 18.70 2.36 14.78
CA ASN A 174 20.06 1.98 15.11
C ASN A 174 20.51 2.62 16.43
N LYS A 175 20.13 3.89 16.68
CA LYS A 175 20.41 4.58 17.95
C LYS A 175 19.76 3.85 19.15
N PHE A 176 18.49 3.47 19.04
CA PHE A 176 17.81 2.73 20.11
C PHE A 176 18.37 1.31 20.27
N THR A 177 18.62 0.62 19.17
CA THR A 177 19.15 -0.75 19.17
C THR A 177 20.52 -0.82 19.84
N ARG A 178 21.43 0.10 19.51
CA ARG A 178 22.75 0.17 20.17
C ARG A 178 22.63 0.35 21.69
N ARG A 179 21.76 1.27 22.10
CA ARG A 179 21.46 1.54 23.51
C ARG A 179 20.89 0.30 24.22
N TRP A 180 19.97 -0.41 23.60
CA TRP A 180 19.35 -1.60 24.19
C TRP A 180 20.30 -2.79 24.25
N LEU A 181 21.18 -2.96 23.26
CA LEU A 181 22.20 -4.02 23.28
C LEU A 181 23.38 -3.71 24.19
N GLY A 182 23.54 -2.45 24.63
CA GLY A 182 24.69 -2.01 25.43
C GLY A 182 25.99 -1.93 24.63
N VAL A 183 25.91 -1.79 23.30
CA VAL A 183 27.07 -1.65 22.42
C VAL A 183 27.48 -0.18 22.27
N PRO A 184 28.75 0.13 21.96
CA PRO A 184 29.21 1.50 21.78
C PRO A 184 28.40 2.26 20.71
N PRO A 185 28.10 3.55 20.91
CA PRO A 185 27.41 4.37 19.91
C PRO A 185 28.12 4.44 18.55
N GLY A 186 29.45 4.30 18.54
CA GLY A 186 30.28 4.28 17.33
C GLY A 186 30.34 2.95 16.59
N LEU A 187 29.64 1.90 17.04
CA LEU A 187 29.55 0.64 16.30
C LEU A 187 28.90 0.90 14.93
N THR A 188 29.54 0.49 13.84
CA THR A 188 29.04 0.73 12.48
C THR A 188 27.75 -0.04 12.20
N ASP A 189 26.87 0.53 11.38
CA ASP A 189 25.64 -0.15 10.95
C ASP A 189 25.95 -1.44 10.18
N VAL A 190 27.04 -1.46 9.41
CA VAL A 190 27.55 -2.67 8.75
C VAL A 190 27.80 -3.77 9.77
N ALA A 191 28.44 -3.48 10.90
CA ALA A 191 28.67 -4.49 11.93
C ALA A 191 27.36 -5.00 12.57
N MET A 192 26.29 -4.19 12.58
CA MET A 192 24.98 -4.59 13.09
C MET A 192 24.23 -5.54 12.14
N TYR A 193 24.31 -5.29 10.83
CA TYR A 193 23.51 -6.01 9.82
C TYR A 193 24.32 -7.02 8.99
N CYS A 194 25.63 -7.13 9.20
CA CYS A 194 26.48 -8.01 8.40
C CYS A 194 26.08 -9.49 8.52
N ARG A 195 25.69 -10.08 7.39
CA ARG A 195 25.33 -11.51 7.28
C ARG A 195 26.54 -12.42 7.05
N LYS A 196 27.71 -11.86 6.69
CA LYS A 196 28.92 -12.62 6.31
C LYS A 196 29.96 -12.71 7.43
N ALA A 197 29.87 -11.86 8.45
CA ALA A 197 30.81 -11.85 9.57
C ALA A 197 30.74 -13.15 10.40
N LYS A 198 31.81 -13.44 11.14
CA LYS A 198 31.85 -14.57 12.10
C LYS A 198 30.88 -14.37 13.26
N LEU A 199 30.79 -13.14 13.77
CA LEU A 199 29.78 -12.75 14.75
C LEU A 199 28.61 -12.10 14.02
N ARG A 200 27.43 -12.69 14.10
CA ARG A 200 26.22 -12.22 13.41
C ARG A 200 25.17 -11.87 14.44
N LEU A 201 24.63 -10.67 14.35
CA LEU A 201 23.43 -10.31 15.09
C LEU A 201 22.21 -10.72 14.24
N PRO A 202 21.18 -11.33 14.83
CA PRO A 202 19.96 -11.69 14.11
C PRO A 202 19.06 -10.45 13.94
N LEU A 203 19.60 -9.41 13.32
CA LEU A 203 18.92 -8.13 13.07
C LEU A 203 18.67 -7.96 11.58
N LYS A 204 17.47 -7.52 11.25
CA LYS A 204 17.09 -7.09 9.90
C LYS A 204 17.19 -5.58 9.81
N SER A 205 17.78 -5.09 8.72
CA SER A 205 17.74 -3.69 8.32
C SER A 205 16.41 -3.39 7.65
N ILE A 206 15.75 -2.31 8.05
CA ILE A 206 14.48 -1.90 7.44
C ILE A 206 14.70 -1.37 6.03
N LEU A 207 15.84 -0.72 5.79
CA LEU A 207 16.24 -0.22 4.47
C LEU A 207 16.52 -1.37 3.51
N GLU A 208 17.24 -2.41 3.95
CA GLU A 208 17.43 -3.62 3.11
C GLU A 208 16.09 -4.25 2.74
N GLU A 209 15.20 -4.45 3.71
CA GLU A 209 13.87 -5.04 3.47
C GLU A 209 13.00 -4.14 2.56
N TYR A 210 13.13 -2.82 2.68
CA TYR A 210 12.46 -1.86 1.80
C TYR A 210 12.97 -1.95 0.36
N SER A 211 14.29 -1.94 0.17
CA SER A 211 14.92 -1.99 -1.16
C SER A 211 14.56 -3.27 -1.93
N HIS A 212 14.60 -4.43 -1.27
CA HIS A 212 14.15 -5.68 -1.89
C HIS A 212 12.66 -5.64 -2.30
N GLY A 213 11.82 -4.94 -1.53
CA GLY A 213 10.41 -4.74 -1.85
C GLY A 213 10.17 -3.74 -2.98
N THR A 214 11.13 -2.87 -3.28
CA THR A 214 11.04 -1.89 -4.39
C THR A 214 11.62 -2.41 -5.70
N GLU A 215 12.63 -3.29 -5.68
CA GLU A 215 13.22 -3.88 -6.89
C GLU A 215 12.24 -4.79 -7.67
N GLY A 216 11.15 -5.22 -7.02
CA GLY A 216 10.08 -6.00 -7.65
C GLY A 216 8.85 -5.20 -8.11
N ARG A 217 8.87 -3.86 -8.08
CA ARG A 217 7.75 -2.99 -8.52
C ARG A 217 7.93 -2.45 -9.93
#